data_AF-E1UWB6-F1
#
_entry.id   AF-E1UWB6-F1
#
_cell.length_a   1.000
_cell.length_b   1.000
_cell.length_c   1.000
_cell.angle_alpha   90.00
_cell.angle_beta   90.00
_cell.angle_gamma   90.00
#
_symmetry.space_group_name_H-M   'P 1'
#
loop_
_entity.id
_entity.type
_entity.pdbx_description
1 polymer ?
#
loop_
_entity_poly.entity_id
_entity_poly.type
_entity_poly.pdbx_seq_one_letter_code
_entity_poly.pdbx_strand_id
1 'polypeptide(L)'
;MDLILLMLVAVGLNIIDIYIMIEILIMGCTVNTIYSASLDNDMIGLIYSLIQIIIAGVESAIGLSILVNYNRIRNSEEIENE
;
A
#
# COMPACT_ATOMS: atom_id res chain seq x y z
N MET A 1 -9.73 -8.81 7.02
CA MET A 1 -9.00 -8.72 5.74
C MET A 1 -9.89 -9.03 4.56
N ASP A 2 -10.63 -10.14 4.60
CA ASP A 2 -11.43 -10.61 3.45
C ASP A 2 -12.44 -9.57 2.94
N LEU A 3 -13.03 -8.77 3.82
CA LEU A 3 -13.95 -7.69 3.43
C LEU A 3 -13.24 -6.55 2.67
N ILE A 4 -12.00 -6.21 3.05
CA ILE A 4 -11.19 -5.20 2.35
C ILE A 4 -10.74 -5.74 0.99
N LEU A 5 -10.34 -7.02 0.95
CA LEU A 5 -9.96 -7.68 -0.29
C LEU A 5 -11.14 -7.75 -1.27
N LEU A 6 -12.34 -8.07 -0.77
CA LEU A 6 -13.56 -8.06 -1.56
C LEU A 6 -13.91 -6.65 -2.06
N MET A 7 -13.78 -5.62 -1.20
CA MET A 7 -13.97 -4.22 -1.57
C MET A 7 -13.03 -3.77 -2.70
N LEU A 8 -11.76 -4.18 -2.65
CA LEU A 8 -10.76 -3.84 -3.67
C LEU A 8 -11.15 -4.39 -5.06
N VAL A 9 -11.74 -5.58 -5.11
CA VAL A 9 -12.14 -6.24 -6.37
C VAL A 9 -13.52 -5.80 -6.86
N ALA A 10 -14.44 -5.53 -5.94
CA ALA A 10 -15.85 -5.29 -6.28
C ALA A 10 -16.18 -3.85 -6.66
N VAL A 11 -15.36 -2.87 -6.26
CA VAL A 11 -15.68 -1.44 -6.43
C VAL A 11 -14.84 -0.81 -7.54
N GLY A 12 -15.48 0.01 -8.38
CA GLY A 12 -14.80 0.87 -9.35
C GLY A 12 -14.10 2.04 -8.67
N LEU A 13 -12.97 1.75 -8.03
CA LEU A 13 -12.18 2.71 -7.26
C LEU A 13 -11.26 3.54 -8.15
N ASN A 14 -10.97 4.78 -7.75
CA ASN A 14 -9.91 5.56 -8.38
C ASN A 14 -8.54 4.99 -7.99
N ILE A 15 -7.52 5.33 -8.77
CA ILE A 15 -6.17 4.81 -8.53
C ILE A 15 -5.63 5.18 -7.13
N ILE A 16 -5.94 6.38 -6.65
CA ILE A 16 -5.55 6.82 -5.30
C ILE A 16 -6.27 6.02 -4.22
N ASP A 17 -7.56 5.73 -4.42
CA ASP A 17 -8.35 4.92 -3.49
C ASP A 17 -7.78 3.49 -3.39
N ILE A 18 -7.33 2.93 -4.52
CA ILE A 18 -6.64 1.62 -4.56
C ILE A 18 -5.35 1.66 -3.74
N TYR A 19 -4.51 2.68 -3.90
CA TYR A 19 -3.27 2.84 -3.10
C TYR A 19 -3.57 2.91 -1.60
N ILE A 20 -4.55 3.70 -1.18
CA ILE A 20 -4.92 3.83 0.23
C ILE A 20 -5.44 2.49 0.79
N MET A 21 -6.22 1.75 0.01
CA MET A 21 -6.74 0.45 0.44
C MET A 21 -5.64 -0.60 0.61
N ILE A 22 -4.62 -0.60 -0.26
CA ILE A 22 -3.46 -1.49 -0.15
C ILE A 22 -2.66 -1.17 1.12
N GLU A 23 -2.41 0.11 1.40
CA GLU A 23 -1.71 0.53 2.64
C GLU A 23 -2.47 0.12 3.90
N ILE A 24 -3.80 0.29 3.93
CA ILE A 24 -4.64 -0.14 5.06
C ILE A 24 -4.60 -1.67 5.23
N LEU A 25 -4.54 -2.42 4.12
CA LEU A 25 -4.43 -3.88 4.17
C LEU A 25 -3.08 -4.30 4.76
N ILE A 26 -1.96 -3.72 4.31
CA ILE A 26 -0.63 -4.03 4.82
C ILE A 26 -0.48 -3.58 6.28
N MET A 27 -1.00 -2.42 6.65
CA MET A 27 -1.03 -1.94 8.03
C MET A 27 -1.83 -2.90 8.94
N GLY A 28 -3.00 -3.36 8.48
CA GLY A 28 -3.81 -4.33 9.21
C GLY A 28 -3.08 -5.66 9.45
N CYS A 29 -2.39 -6.19 8.43
CA CYS A 29 -1.53 -7.36 8.58
C CYS A 29 -0.43 -7.12 9.60
N THR A 30 0.23 -5.97 9.55
CA THR A 30 1.37 -5.64 10.42
C THR A 30 0.94 -5.55 11.89
N VAL A 31 -0.21 -4.92 12.17
CA VAL A 31 -0.78 -4.88 13.53
C VAL A 31 -1.17 -6.28 14.02
N ASN A 32 -1.74 -7.13 13.15
CA ASN A 32 -2.06 -8.51 13.51
C ASN A 32 -0.80 -9.31 13.87
N THR A 33 0.28 -9.16 13.09
CA THR A 33 1.59 -9.77 13.39
C THR A 33 2.13 -9.31 14.74
N ILE A 34 2.08 -8.01 15.04
CA ILE A 34 2.54 -7.47 16.34
C ILE A 34 1.73 -8.05 17.49
N TYR A 35 0.40 -8.15 17.34
CA TYR A 35 -0.48 -8.70 18.35
C TYR A 35 -0.16 -10.18 18.65
N SER A 36 -0.06 -11.01 17.60
CA SER A 36 0.30 -12.43 17.75
C SER A 36 1.69 -12.61 18.35
N ALA A 37 2.69 -11.86 17.88
CA ALA A 37 4.04 -11.94 18.41
C ALA A 37 4.11 -11.51 19.89
N SER A 38 3.30 -10.53 20.30
CA SER A 38 3.24 -10.07 21.69
C SER A 38 2.55 -11.10 22.61
N LEU A 39 1.56 -11.84 22.11
CA LEU A 39 0.91 -12.93 22.86
C LEU A 39 1.88 -14.09 23.12
N ASP A 40 2.68 -14.45 22.12
CA ASP A 40 3.62 -15.57 22.20
C ASP A 40 5.00 -15.16 22.77
N ASN A 41 5.19 -13.87 23.10
CA ASN A 41 6.50 -13.27 23.45
C ASN A 41 7.60 -13.55 22.41
N ASP A 42 7.23 -13.61 21.13
CA ASP A 42 8.17 -13.86 20.04
C ASP A 42 8.85 -12.57 19.56
N MET A 43 10.14 -12.43 19.87
CA MET A 43 10.99 -11.34 19.40
C MET A 43 11.20 -11.36 17.88
N ILE A 44 11.18 -12.53 17.24
CA ILE A 44 11.39 -12.64 15.79
C ILE A 44 10.19 -12.05 15.05
N GLY A 45 8.97 -12.36 15.49
CA GLY A 45 7.74 -11.75 14.97
C GLY A 45 7.69 -10.23 15.10
N LEU A 46 8.22 -9.67 16.19
CA LEU A 46 8.33 -8.22 16.35
C LEU A 46 9.35 -7.59 15.37
N ILE A 47 10.51 -8.22 15.17
CA ILE A 47 11.50 -7.76 14.18
C ILE A 47 10.92 -7.87 12.76
N TYR A 48 10.18 -8.93 12.46
CA TYR A 48 9.51 -9.09 11.18
C TYR A 48 8.48 -7.99 10.93
N SER A 49 7.73 -7.58 11.95
CA SER A 49 6.78 -6.46 11.82
C SER A 49 7.46 -5.13 11.46
N LEU A 50 8.67 -4.88 11.96
CA LEU A 50 9.46 -3.70 11.58
C LEU A 50 9.89 -3.76 10.11
N ILE A 51 10.29 -4.94 9.62
CA ILE A 51 10.62 -5.13 8.20
C ILE A 51 9.37 -4.87 7.34
N GLN A 52 8.20 -5.33 7.78
CA GLN A 52 6.94 -5.12 7.08
C GLN A 52 6.60 -3.63 6.91
N ILE A 53 6.84 -2.80 7.94
CA ILE A 53 6.69 -1.34 7.86
C ILE A 53 7.69 -0.72 6.88
N ILE A 54 8.96 -1.17 6.87
CA ILE A 54 9.97 -0.66 5.94
C ILE A 54 9.56 -0.95 4.48
N ILE A 55 9.08 -2.17 4.20
CA ILE A 55 8.62 -2.56 2.86
C ILE A 55 7.41 -1.73 2.44
N ALA A 56 6.43 -1.52 3.33
CA ALA A 56 5.27 -0.67 3.05
C ALA A 56 5.69 0.76 2.65
N GLY A 57 6.66 1.34 3.37
CA GLY A 57 7.19 2.67 3.01
C GLY A 57 7.87 2.71 1.64
N VAL A 58 8.60 1.65 1.26
CA VAL A 58 9.23 1.54 -0.07
C VAL A 58 8.18 1.39 -1.16
N GLU A 59 7.15 0.55 -0.94
CA GLU A 59 6.04 0.38 -1.89
C GLU A 59 5.34 1.71 -2.17
N SER A 60 5.01 2.47 -1.12
CA SER A 60 4.37 3.78 -1.24
C SER A 60 5.19 4.78 -2.06
N ALA A 61 6.51 4.82 -1.83
CA ALA A 61 7.42 5.69 -2.58
C ALA A 61 7.50 5.32 -4.07
N ILE A 62 7.58 4.01 -4.37
CA ILE A 62 7.57 3.52 -5.75
C ILE A 62 6.24 3.84 -6.41
N GLY A 63 5.13 3.55 -5.75
CA GLY A 63 3.78 3.78 -6.26
C GLY A 63 3.53 5.24 -6.63
N LEU A 64 3.91 6.16 -5.74
CA LEU A 64 3.79 7.59 -6.00
C LEU A 64 4.73 8.06 -7.13
N SER A 65 5.95 7.52 -7.22
CA SER A 65 6.88 7.88 -8.29
C SER A 65 6.34 7.54 -9.68
N ILE A 66 5.66 6.38 -9.80
CA ILE A 66 4.99 5.94 -11.04
C ILE A 66 3.81 6.86 -11.34
N LEU A 67 2.98 7.17 -10.34
CA LEU A 67 1.83 8.07 -10.49
C LEU A 67 2.25 9.47 -10.96
N VAL A 68 3.33 10.03 -10.39
CA VAL A 68 3.86 11.33 -10.82
C VAL A 68 4.38 11.26 -12.24
N ASN A 69 5.12 10.21 -12.62
CA ASN A 69 5.65 10.08 -13.97
C ASN A 69 4.52 9.95 -15.01
N TYR A 70 3.50 9.14 -14.71
CA TYR A 70 2.31 9.00 -15.55
C TYR A 70 1.61 10.34 -15.81
N ASN A 71 1.39 11.14 -14.75
CA ASN A 71 0.77 12.45 -14.90
C ASN A 71 1.65 13.44 -15.69
N ARG A 72 2.98 13.32 -15.62
CA ARG A 72 3.90 14.15 -16.41
C ARG A 72 3.83 13.83 -17.91
N ILE A 73 3.78 12.54 -18.28
CA ILE A 73 3.69 12.12 -19.69
C ILE A 73 2.35 12.57 -20.30
N ARG A 74 1.25 12.37 -19.58
CA ARG A 74 -0.07 12.82 -20.05
C ARG A 74 -0.14 14.33 -20.28
N ASN A 75 0.41 15.12 -19.36
CA ASN A 75 0.43 16.57 -19.50
C ASN A 75 1.33 17.04 -20.67
N SER A 76 2.41 16.32 -21.00
CA SER A 76 3.21 16.64 -22.19
C SER A 76 2.48 16.35 -23.50
N GLU A 77 1.69 15.26 -23.55
CA GLU A 77 0.89 14.92 -24.73
C GLU A 77 -0.25 15.94 -24.97
N GLU A 78 -0.84 16.50 -23.90
CA GLU A 78 -1.83 17.58 -24.04
C GLU A 78 -1.22 18.85 -24.64
N ILE A 79 0.02 19.19 -24.30
CA ILE A 79 0.70 20.40 -24.81
C ILE A 79 1.14 20.23 -26.28
N GLU A 80 1.50 19.02 -26.72
CA GLU A 80 1.93 18.77 -28.10
C GLU A 80 0.78 18.80 -29.12
N ASN A 81 -0.47 18.62 -28.66
CA ASN A 81 -1.66 18.59 -29.51
C ASN A 81 -2.46 19.91 -29.54
N GLU A 82 -1.91 21.01 -29.01
CA GLU A 82 -2.41 22.39 -29.17
C GLU A 82 -1.67 23.15 -30.29
#